data_AF-A0AAJ3HRC5-F1
#
_entry.id   AF-A0AAJ3HRC5-F1
#
_cell.length_a   1.000
_cell.length_b   1.000
_cell.length_c   1.000
_cell.angle_alpha   90.00
_cell.angle_beta   90.00
_cell.angle_gamma   90.00
#
_symmetry.space_group_name_H-M   'P 1'
#
loop_
_entity.id
_entity.type
_entity.pdbx_description
1 polymer ?
#
loop_
_entity_poly.entity_id
_entity_poly.type
_entity_poly.pdbx_seq_one_letter_code
_entity_poly.pdbx_strand_id
1 'polypeptide(L)'
;MSETKSNTKVTASGVADTFYAMNISFSVGRNDYMLSLNRDRKYETKTLTSDGKFDPLVETNIFKHYYDYMQIIYDSANGKQYLCCISSDSKYFELFLIQSDGKLLSTDTHDYFEGFNKSGAIFIIKGHFYIYSQRELDRSWQITLMNA
;
A
#
# COMPACT_ATOMS: atom_id res chain seq x y z
N MET A 1 -30.60 1.78 26.91
CA MET A 1 -29.72 0.60 27.01
C MET A 1 -28.83 0.60 25.80
N SER A 2 -27.52 0.70 25.97
CA SER A 2 -26.55 0.58 24.87
C SER A 2 -26.26 -0.90 24.67
N GLU A 3 -26.61 -1.46 23.52
CA GLU A 3 -26.17 -2.81 23.15
C GLU A 3 -24.65 -2.79 22.95
N THR A 4 -23.92 -3.42 23.85
CA THR A 4 -22.48 -3.64 23.69
C THR A 4 -22.29 -4.66 22.57
N LYS A 5 -21.90 -4.20 21.37
CA LYS A 5 -21.50 -5.11 20.29
C LYS A 5 -20.25 -5.87 20.73
N SER A 6 -20.42 -7.18 20.94
CA SER A 6 -19.32 -8.11 21.17
C SER A 6 -18.57 -8.33 19.86
N ASN A 7 -17.25 -8.12 19.86
CA ASN A 7 -16.39 -8.46 18.74
C ASN A 7 -16.04 -9.95 18.79
N THR A 8 -16.41 -10.71 17.76
CA THR A 8 -15.95 -12.10 17.61
C THR A 8 -14.54 -12.11 17.03
N LYS A 9 -13.60 -12.75 17.72
CA LYS A 9 -12.26 -13.03 17.18
C LYS A 9 -12.29 -14.37 16.48
N VAL A 10 -11.84 -14.42 15.23
CA VAL A 10 -11.67 -15.66 14.46
C VAL A 10 -10.20 -15.78 14.12
N THR A 11 -9.60 -16.94 14.38
CA THR A 11 -8.22 -17.23 13.97
C THR A 11 -8.24 -17.67 12.51
N ALA A 12 -7.47 -16.99 11.66
CA ALA A 12 -7.24 -17.46 10.30
C ALA A 12 -6.57 -18.84 10.33
N SER A 13 -6.90 -19.72 9.38
CA SER A 13 -6.25 -21.02 9.27
C SER A 13 -4.80 -20.88 8.81
N GLY A 14 -3.89 -21.61 9.45
CA GLY A 14 -2.46 -21.64 9.14
C GLY A 14 -1.62 -20.70 10.02
N VAL A 15 -0.32 -20.96 10.05
CA VAL A 15 0.69 -20.08 10.66
C VAL A 15 1.61 -19.64 9.54
N ALA A 16 1.80 -18.34 9.37
CA ALA A 16 2.82 -17.85 8.46
C ALA A 16 4.19 -18.08 9.09
N ASP A 17 5.12 -18.64 8.32
CA ASP A 17 6.53 -18.79 8.75
C ASP A 17 7.29 -17.46 8.79
N THR A 18 6.61 -16.35 8.49
CA THR A 18 7.19 -15.02 8.37
C THR A 18 6.30 -14.00 9.05
N PHE A 19 6.92 -13.06 9.76
CA PHE A 19 6.25 -11.89 10.30
C PHE A 19 6.16 -10.79 9.25
N TYR A 20 4.95 -10.31 8.97
CA TYR A 20 4.70 -9.19 8.08
C TYR A 20 4.58 -7.90 8.87
N ALA A 21 5.47 -6.95 8.62
CA ALA A 21 5.55 -5.68 9.34
C ALA A 21 4.55 -4.65 8.81
N MET A 22 4.14 -4.78 7.55
CA MET A 22 3.20 -3.89 6.88
C MET A 22 2.16 -4.70 6.14
N ASN A 23 0.90 -4.27 6.19
CA ASN A 23 -0.19 -4.86 5.44
C ASN A 23 -1.04 -3.75 4.82
N ILE A 24 -1.55 -3.99 3.61
CA ILE A 24 -2.48 -3.08 2.96
C ILE A 24 -3.57 -3.90 2.25
N SER A 25 -4.81 -3.45 2.35
CA SER A 25 -5.94 -4.06 1.67
C SER A 25 -6.37 -3.21 0.48
N PHE A 26 -6.87 -3.87 -0.56
CA PHE A 26 -7.42 -3.22 -1.74
C PHE A 26 -8.41 -4.13 -2.45
N SER A 27 -9.26 -3.53 -3.29
CA SER A 27 -10.28 -4.25 -4.05
C SER A 27 -10.09 -3.98 -5.53
N VAL A 28 -10.18 -5.04 -6.34
CA VAL A 28 -10.15 -4.97 -7.80
C VAL A 28 -11.31 -5.80 -8.35
N GLY A 29 -12.22 -5.16 -9.07
CA GLY A 29 -13.44 -5.80 -9.55
C GLY A 29 -14.31 -6.28 -8.39
N ARG A 30 -14.45 -7.60 -8.24
CA ARG A 30 -15.25 -8.24 -7.17
C ARG A 30 -14.40 -8.94 -6.11
N ASN A 31 -13.09 -8.83 -6.21
CA ASN A 31 -12.16 -9.50 -5.31
C ASN A 31 -11.52 -8.49 -4.37
N ASP A 32 -11.40 -8.89 -3.12
CA ASP A 32 -10.64 -8.18 -2.11
C ASP A 32 -9.30 -8.88 -1.92
N TYR A 33 -8.27 -8.08 -1.69
CA TYR A 33 -6.89 -8.53 -1.59
C TYR A 33 -6.25 -7.99 -0.31
N MET A 34 -5.30 -8.74 0.21
CA MET A 34 -4.36 -8.27 1.20
C MET A 34 -2.94 -8.48 0.68
N LEU A 35 -2.15 -7.40 0.69
CA LEU A 35 -0.72 -7.44 0.48
C LEU A 35 -0.02 -7.35 1.84
N SER A 36 0.88 -8.29 2.10
CA SER A 36 1.66 -8.38 3.33
C SER A 36 3.15 -8.27 3.00
N LEU A 37 3.87 -7.35 3.66
CA LEU A 37 5.30 -7.08 3.42
C LEU A 37 6.12 -7.35 4.68
N ASN A 38 7.19 -8.14 4.54
CA ASN A 38 8.16 -8.40 5.60
C ASN A 38 9.35 -7.43 5.53
N ARG A 39 10.19 -7.42 6.57
CA ARG A 39 11.38 -6.54 6.64
C ARG A 39 12.47 -6.88 5.63
N ASP A 40 12.48 -8.09 5.08
CA ASP A 40 13.41 -8.53 4.05
C ASP A 40 12.96 -8.13 2.63
N ARG A 41 11.92 -7.29 2.52
CA ARG A 41 11.29 -6.81 1.28
C ARG A 41 10.46 -7.84 0.53
N LYS A 42 10.33 -9.06 1.08
CA LYS A 42 9.44 -10.07 0.53
C LYS A 42 8.00 -9.67 0.81
N TYR A 43 7.19 -9.67 -0.23
CA TYR A 43 5.75 -9.49 -0.11
C TYR A 43 4.98 -10.66 -0.68
N GLU A 44 3.77 -10.82 -0.17
CA GLU A 44 2.75 -11.72 -0.70
C GLU A 44 1.46 -10.94 -0.93
N THR A 45 0.74 -11.29 -2.00
CA THR A 45 -0.65 -10.85 -2.21
C THR A 45 -1.55 -12.07 -2.14
N LYS A 46 -2.63 -11.99 -1.36
CA LYS A 46 -3.64 -13.05 -1.21
C LYS A 46 -5.03 -12.46 -1.45
N THR A 47 -5.94 -13.28 -1.96
CA THR A 47 -7.36 -12.91 -1.97
C THR A 47 -7.99 -13.10 -0.59
N LEU A 48 -9.09 -12.38 -0.35
CA LEU A 48 -9.93 -12.53 0.82
C LEU A 48 -11.24 -13.18 0.41
N THR A 49 -11.63 -14.22 1.13
CA THR A 49 -12.96 -14.81 1.01
C THR A 49 -14.01 -13.88 1.61
N SER A 50 -15.26 -14.08 1.23
CA SER A 50 -16.39 -13.35 1.80
C SER A 50 -16.56 -13.50 3.32
N ASP A 51 -16.01 -14.56 3.92
CA ASP A 51 -15.97 -14.78 5.38
C ASP A 51 -14.69 -14.23 6.05
N GLY A 52 -13.90 -13.42 5.32
CA GLY A 52 -12.73 -12.72 5.83
C GLY A 52 -11.49 -13.60 6.05
N LYS A 53 -11.44 -14.77 5.43
CA LYS A 53 -10.26 -15.66 5.47
C LYS A 53 -9.36 -15.41 4.27
N PHE A 54 -8.09 -15.77 4.42
CA PHE A 54 -7.14 -15.75 3.30
C PHE A 54 -7.38 -16.95 2.39
N ASP A 55 -7.48 -16.68 1.09
CA ASP A 55 -7.59 -17.68 0.03
C ASP A 55 -6.84 -17.16 -1.22
N PRO A 56 -6.60 -18.00 -2.25
CA PRO A 56 -5.26 -18.41 -2.64
C PRO A 56 -4.23 -17.29 -2.84
N LEU A 57 -2.97 -17.68 -2.66
CA LEU A 57 -1.81 -16.86 -3.00
C LEU A 57 -1.89 -16.39 -4.46
N VAL A 58 -1.87 -15.07 -4.65
CA VAL A 58 -1.88 -14.41 -5.97
C VAL A 58 -0.45 -14.23 -6.46
N GLU A 59 0.42 -13.73 -5.57
CA GLU A 59 1.80 -13.40 -5.90
C GLU A 59 2.70 -13.54 -4.67
N THR A 60 3.95 -13.93 -4.90
CA THR A 60 5.05 -13.75 -3.95
C THR A 60 6.23 -13.19 -4.71
N ASN A 61 6.79 -12.08 -4.23
CA ASN A 61 7.92 -11.45 -4.88
C ASN A 61 8.74 -10.66 -3.85
N ILE A 62 9.81 -10.00 -4.30
CA ILE A 62 10.70 -9.19 -3.46
C ILE A 62 10.76 -7.79 -4.06
N PHE A 63 10.37 -6.78 -3.28
CA PHE A 63 10.54 -5.40 -3.68
C PHE A 63 12.03 -5.01 -3.71
N LYS A 64 12.37 -4.03 -4.54
CA LYS A 64 13.71 -3.46 -4.59
C LYS A 64 14.10 -2.81 -3.26
N HIS A 65 13.16 -2.13 -2.61
CA HIS A 65 13.34 -1.46 -1.31
C HIS A 65 12.33 -1.97 -0.27
N TYR A 66 12.61 -1.73 1.01
CA TYR A 66 11.60 -1.91 2.05
C TYR A 66 10.75 -0.64 2.11
N TYR A 67 9.45 -0.81 1.96
CA TYR A 67 8.48 0.28 1.96
C TYR A 67 7.80 0.37 3.32
N ASP A 68 8.12 1.42 4.07
CA ASP A 68 7.58 1.72 5.39
C ASP A 68 6.32 2.59 5.33
N TYR A 69 5.96 3.07 4.13
CA TYR A 69 4.68 3.69 3.85
C TYR A 69 4.10 3.14 2.54
N MET A 70 2.83 2.75 2.59
CA MET A 70 2.07 2.24 1.45
C MET A 70 0.66 2.85 1.46
N GLN A 71 0.18 3.29 0.29
CA GLN A 71 -1.17 3.82 0.12
C GLN A 71 -1.77 3.35 -1.20
N ILE A 72 -3.05 2.95 -1.19
CA ILE A 72 -3.83 2.65 -2.40
C ILE A 72 -4.51 3.92 -2.88
N ILE A 73 -4.42 4.17 -4.19
CA ILE A 73 -5.05 5.32 -4.83
C ILE A 73 -5.79 4.87 -6.08
N TYR A 74 -7.00 5.37 -6.26
CA TYR A 74 -7.80 5.14 -7.47
C TYR A 74 -7.83 6.39 -8.35
N ASP A 75 -7.28 6.26 -9.56
CA ASP A 75 -7.45 7.24 -10.62
C ASP A 75 -8.77 7.01 -11.34
N SER A 76 -9.82 7.64 -10.82
CA SER A 76 -11.15 7.59 -11.41
C SER A 76 -11.23 8.12 -12.84
N ALA A 77 -10.30 8.99 -13.27
CA ALA A 77 -10.31 9.54 -14.62
C ALA A 77 -9.87 8.50 -15.65
N ASN A 78 -8.93 7.62 -15.29
CA ASN A 78 -8.37 6.60 -16.18
C ASN A 78 -8.81 5.17 -15.82
N GLY A 79 -9.60 5.00 -14.76
CA GLY A 79 -10.05 3.69 -14.27
C GLY A 79 -8.92 2.82 -13.74
N LYS A 80 -7.82 3.42 -13.26
CA LYS A 80 -6.62 2.71 -12.79
C LYS A 80 -6.50 2.78 -11.28
N GLN A 81 -5.96 1.73 -10.67
CA GLN A 81 -5.65 1.70 -9.24
C GLN A 81 -4.14 1.49 -9.07
N TYR A 82 -3.57 2.21 -8.12
CA TYR A 82 -2.14 2.22 -7.89
C TYR A 82 -1.82 1.95 -6.42
N LEU A 83 -0.73 1.23 -6.19
CA LEU A 83 -0.04 1.16 -4.91
C LEU A 83 1.12 2.15 -4.94
N CYS A 84 1.03 3.17 -4.08
CA CYS A 84 2.08 4.16 -3.87
C CYS A 84 2.95 3.73 -2.69
N CYS A 85 4.25 3.62 -2.93
CA CYS A 85 5.21 3.11 -1.96
C CYS A 85 6.29 4.17 -1.68
N ILE A 86 6.58 4.42 -0.41
CA ILE A 86 7.75 5.22 0.01
C ILE A 86 8.65 4.34 0.87
N SER A 87 9.95 4.39 0.58
CA SER A 87 11.01 3.87 1.41
C SER A 87 11.74 5.06 2.04
N SER A 88 11.51 5.32 3.33
CA SER A 88 12.17 6.43 4.01
C SER A 88 13.68 6.23 4.12
N ASP A 89 14.12 4.98 4.34
CA ASP A 89 15.54 4.64 4.49
C ASP A 89 16.30 4.81 3.17
N SER A 90 15.76 4.24 2.09
CA SER A 90 16.35 4.36 0.75
C SER A 90 16.03 5.68 0.06
N LYS A 91 15.21 6.55 0.68
CA LYS A 91 14.76 7.83 0.12
C LYS A 91 14.18 7.65 -1.29
N TYR A 92 13.25 6.71 -1.40
CA TYR A 92 12.75 6.25 -2.70
C TYR A 92 11.22 6.23 -2.74
N PHE A 93 10.66 6.65 -3.86
CA PHE A 93 9.25 6.49 -4.17
C PHE A 93 9.09 5.55 -5.36
N GLU A 94 8.16 4.60 -5.26
CA GLU A 94 7.80 3.71 -6.36
C GLU A 94 6.28 3.63 -6.49
N LEU A 95 5.82 3.65 -7.74
CA LEU A 95 4.43 3.52 -8.12
C LEU A 95 4.21 2.18 -8.81
N PHE A 96 3.29 1.38 -8.28
CA PHE A 96 2.86 0.14 -8.91
C PHE A 96 1.43 0.29 -9.42
N LEU A 97 1.20 -0.05 -10.69
CA LEU A 97 -0.14 -0.31 -11.20
C LEU A 97 -0.64 -1.65 -10.64
N ILE A 98 -1.83 -1.61 -10.04
CA ILE A 98 -2.53 -2.82 -9.59
C ILE A 98 -3.28 -3.41 -10.79
N GLN A 99 -2.92 -4.62 -11.17
CA GLN A 99 -3.52 -5.34 -12.28
C GLN A 99 -4.87 -5.96 -11.90
N SER A 100 -5.66 -6.35 -12.90
CA SER A 100 -7.00 -6.93 -12.69
C SER A 100 -7.01 -8.24 -11.90
N ASP A 101 -5.89 -8.95 -11.85
CA ASP A 101 -5.70 -10.17 -11.08
C ASP A 101 -5.09 -9.93 -9.68
N GLY A 102 -4.87 -8.67 -9.30
CA GLY A 102 -4.31 -8.26 -8.02
C GLY A 102 -2.77 -8.22 -7.96
N LYS A 103 -2.08 -8.51 -9.08
CA LYS A 103 -0.62 -8.39 -9.17
C LYS A 103 -0.17 -6.95 -9.31
N LEU A 104 1.10 -6.72 -9.02
CA LEU A 104 1.73 -5.42 -9.13
C LEU A 104 2.62 -5.32 -10.37
N LEU A 105 2.46 -4.23 -11.11
CA LEU A 105 3.39 -3.84 -12.18
C LEU A 105 4.06 -2.51 -11.79
N SER A 106 5.37 -2.51 -11.60
CA SER A 106 6.13 -1.26 -11.39
C SER A 106 5.99 -0.39 -12.64
N THR A 107 5.48 0.83 -12.46
CA THR A 107 5.25 1.76 -13.57
C THR A 107 6.14 2.99 -13.51
N ASP A 108 6.56 3.39 -12.31
CA ASP A 108 7.38 4.58 -12.17
C ASP A 108 8.19 4.57 -10.87
N THR A 109 9.36 5.18 -10.90
CA THR A 109 10.29 5.25 -9.77
C THR A 109 11.00 6.58 -9.70
N HIS A 110 11.09 7.15 -8.51
CA HIS A 110 11.71 8.46 -8.30
C HIS A 110 12.54 8.49 -7.03
N ASP A 111 13.63 9.25 -7.08
CA ASP A 111 14.33 9.65 -5.87
C ASP A 111 13.41 10.54 -5.04
N TYR A 112 13.23 10.19 -3.77
CA TYR A 112 12.35 10.88 -2.84
C TYR A 112 13.18 11.44 -1.67
N PHE A 113 13.64 12.68 -1.83
CA PHE A 113 14.28 13.49 -0.78
C PHE A 113 13.23 14.50 -0.24
N GLU A 114 13.06 14.81 1.05
CA GLU A 114 13.94 14.68 2.21
C GLU A 114 13.18 14.86 3.55
N GLY A 115 13.49 14.08 4.58
CA GLY A 115 13.17 14.34 6.00
C GLY A 115 12.53 13.15 6.72
N PHE A 116 13.21 12.61 7.72
CA PHE A 116 12.71 11.58 8.63
C PHE A 116 11.41 12.05 9.31
N ASN A 117 10.44 11.14 9.51
CA ASN A 117 9.19 11.36 10.24
C ASN A 117 8.22 12.41 9.66
N LYS A 118 7.70 12.16 8.46
CA LYS A 118 6.65 13.00 7.88
C LYS A 118 5.30 12.30 7.91
N SER A 119 4.30 12.99 8.43
CA SER A 119 2.93 12.71 8.02
C SER A 119 2.83 13.05 6.53
N GLY A 120 2.21 12.15 5.77
CA GLY A 120 2.10 12.30 4.33
C GLY A 120 0.82 11.69 3.80
N ALA A 121 0.33 12.28 2.72
CA ALA A 121 -0.81 11.79 1.98
C ALA A 121 -0.53 11.97 0.50
N ILE A 122 -0.89 10.97 -0.28
CA ILE A 122 -0.73 11.00 -1.73
C ILE A 122 -2.14 11.06 -2.34
N PHE A 123 -2.29 11.92 -3.34
CA PHE A 123 -3.53 12.08 -4.10
C PHE A 123 -3.26 11.95 -5.59
N ILE A 124 -4.23 11.46 -6.34
CA ILE A 124 -4.27 11.60 -7.79
C ILE A 124 -5.37 12.56 -8.19
N ILE A 125 -5.03 13.57 -8.98
CA ILE A 125 -5.98 14.56 -9.50
C ILE A 125 -5.72 14.70 -10.99
N LYS A 126 -6.68 14.27 -11.81
CA LYS A 126 -6.61 14.30 -13.28
C LYS A 126 -5.33 13.64 -13.83
N GLY A 127 -4.96 12.47 -13.32
CA GLY A 127 -3.75 11.75 -13.75
C GLY A 127 -2.42 12.30 -13.23
N HIS A 128 -2.44 13.29 -12.34
CA HIS A 128 -1.22 13.79 -11.69
C HIS A 128 -1.19 13.39 -10.22
N PHE A 129 -0.03 12.91 -9.77
CA PHE A 129 0.21 12.55 -8.38
C PHE A 129 0.69 13.77 -7.60
N TYR A 130 0.05 14.01 -6.46
CA TYR A 130 0.41 15.05 -5.50
C TYR A 130 0.80 14.38 -4.20
N ILE A 131 2.09 14.47 -3.86
CA ILE A 131 2.62 13.94 -2.61
C ILE A 131 2.74 15.10 -1.63
N TYR A 132 1.85 15.11 -0.64
CA TYR A 132 1.88 16.06 0.46
C TYR A 132 2.77 15.50 1.55
N SER A 133 3.76 16.27 1.97
CA SER A 133 4.62 15.90 3.08
C SER A 133 4.79 17.08 4.04
N GLN A 134 4.65 16.81 5.34
CA GLN A 134 4.90 17.82 6.37
C GLN A 134 6.31 17.65 6.94
N ARG A 135 7.13 18.70 6.92
CA ARG A 135 8.47 18.66 7.52
C ARG A 135 8.37 18.68 9.04
N GLU A 136 9.00 17.73 9.72
CA GLU A 136 9.01 17.68 11.19
C GLU A 136 9.64 18.95 11.80
N LEU A 137 10.74 19.44 11.19
CA LEU A 137 11.53 20.57 11.71
C LEU A 137 10.73 21.86 11.89
N ASP A 138 9.98 22.27 10.88
CA ASP A 138 9.29 23.57 10.83
C ASP A 138 7.78 23.46 10.57
N ARG A 139 7.25 22.23 10.48
CA ARG A 139 5.84 21.91 10.25
C ARG A 139 5.29 22.44 8.93
N SER A 140 6.16 22.92 8.05
CA SER A 140 5.77 23.39 6.72
C SER A 140 5.31 22.23 5.84
N TRP A 141 4.30 22.49 5.02
CA TRP A 141 3.82 21.56 4.01
C TRP A 141 4.57 21.77 2.72
N GLN A 142 4.99 20.66 2.12
CA GLN A 142 5.58 20.62 0.78
C GLN A 142 4.71 19.71 -0.09
N ILE A 143 4.56 20.10 -1.35
CA ILE A 143 3.82 19.35 -2.36
C ILE A 143 4.79 19.00 -3.47
N THR A 144 5.01 17.71 -3.67
CA THR A 144 5.73 17.20 -4.84
C THR A 144 4.69 16.81 -5.89
N LEU A 145 4.78 17.42 -7.07
CA LEU A 145 3.97 17.08 -8.23
C LEU A 145 4.71 16.07 -9.09
N MET A 146 4.05 14.97 -9.44
CA MET A 146 4.57 13.95 -10.32
C MET A 146 3.56 13.66 -11.42
N ASN A 147 4.06 13.46 -12.64
CA ASN A 147 3.23 13.04 -13.77
C ASN A 147 3.16 11.51 -13.78
N ALA A 148 1.98 10.97 -14.07
CA ALA A 148 1.79 9.54 -14.32
C ALA A 148 2.29 9.11 -15.70
#